data_AF-A0A845DL94-F1
#
_entry.id   AF-A0A845DL94-F1
#
_cell.length_a   1.000
_cell.length_b   1.000
_cell.length_c   1.000
_cell.angle_alpha   90.00
_cell.angle_beta   90.00
_cell.angle_gamma   90.00
#
_symmetry.space_group_name_H-M   'P 1'
#
loop_
_entity.id
_entity.type
_entity.pdbx_description
1 polymer ?
#
loop_
_entity_poly.entity_id
_entity_poly.type
_entity_poly.pdbx_seq_one_letter_code
_entity_poly.pdbx_strand_id
1 'polypeptide(L)'
;MAKMTAARALVESLRAQGVDTIFGIISSHTMEIFDALYDHQDAIRFISTRHEQAAAMMADGYARVTGKPGICLTSTGPGAANSMGGLGEAYAASSPVLTITSSAEEQLYERGLGTMHETKNQLDMLSTVTQHSVHISRPEEAPEQVREAFSLFQDRRQRPIAIEIPSDVQSQEAEIAISGPIRQAAPAADPAAVEAAADILLAGRRVGVIAGTGVHRSGAGRELTRLVERLGAPVFTTANSKGAIAEDHPLSLGMYGGEYNFPPGGLEDPRQTFADSLDVLLVVGSSLSYFRAKSQGLRQPPQLIHLDIDTAPMDKWYATTVRLVGDARTVLKQLNGALANRESSDTTASGVKEGYAAEVREVRESIREYKRRTLPNETKIMEAIRRVTARDAVFVGDVGVCNHRGANYCLDI
;
A
#
# COMPACT_ATOMS: atom_id res chain seq x y z
N MET A 1 -20.26 20.43 -21.42
CA MET A 1 -20.81 20.94 -20.14
C MET A 1 -22.28 20.62 -20.13
N ALA A 2 -22.83 20.30 -18.97
CA ALA A 2 -24.25 20.12 -18.74
C ALA A 2 -24.60 20.72 -17.38
N LYS A 3 -25.79 21.30 -17.27
CA LYS A 3 -26.32 21.81 -16.01
C LYS A 3 -26.58 20.66 -15.04
N MET A 4 -25.90 20.66 -13.89
CA MET A 4 -26.09 19.65 -12.84
C MET A 4 -25.68 20.19 -11.46
N THR A 5 -26.12 19.51 -10.40
CA THR A 5 -25.72 19.81 -9.02
C THR A 5 -24.28 19.38 -8.74
N ALA A 6 -23.64 19.98 -7.73
CA ALA A 6 -22.31 19.57 -7.28
C ALA A 6 -22.27 18.09 -6.83
N ALA A 7 -23.31 17.62 -6.14
CA ALA A 7 -23.43 16.23 -5.71
C ALA A 7 -23.49 15.26 -6.89
N ARG A 8 -24.26 15.59 -7.93
CA ARG A 8 -24.29 14.80 -9.17
C ARG A 8 -22.96 14.82 -9.89
N ALA A 9 -22.32 15.98 -10.00
CA ALA A 9 -21.00 16.11 -10.60
C ALA A 9 -19.94 15.28 -9.87
N LEU A 10 -19.98 15.25 -8.54
CA LEU A 10 -19.10 14.42 -7.70
C LEU A 10 -19.28 12.93 -8.03
N VAL A 11 -20.51 12.42 -8.01
CA VAL A 11 -20.81 11.00 -8.28
C VAL A 11 -20.47 10.62 -9.72
N GLU A 12 -20.84 11.44 -10.71
CA GLU A 12 -20.48 11.19 -12.12
C GLU A 12 -18.96 11.19 -12.32
N SER A 13 -18.22 12.03 -11.59
CA SER A 13 -16.75 12.06 -11.63
C SER A 13 -16.13 10.82 -11.01
N LEU A 14 -16.64 10.35 -9.85
CA LEU A 14 -16.20 9.08 -9.25
C LEU A 14 -16.43 7.91 -10.21
N ARG A 15 -17.62 7.85 -10.82
CA ARG A 15 -17.95 6.84 -11.85
C ARG A 15 -17.01 6.92 -13.04
N ALA A 16 -16.69 8.13 -13.52
CA ALA A 16 -15.74 8.32 -14.63
C ALA A 16 -14.33 7.84 -14.29
N GLN A 17 -13.92 7.88 -13.02
CA GLN A 17 -12.66 7.28 -12.55
C GLN A 17 -12.75 5.77 -12.30
N GLY A 18 -13.89 5.13 -12.55
CA GLY A 18 -14.10 3.69 -12.41
C GLY A 18 -14.43 3.23 -11.00
N VAL A 19 -14.90 4.12 -10.13
CA VAL A 19 -15.46 3.74 -8.82
C VAL A 19 -16.70 2.90 -9.04
N ASP A 20 -16.75 1.75 -8.37
CA ASP A 20 -17.88 0.82 -8.39
C ASP A 20 -18.48 0.56 -7.00
N THR A 21 -17.81 0.98 -5.92
CA THR A 21 -18.21 0.70 -4.55
C THR A 21 -17.88 1.89 -3.64
N ILE A 22 -18.83 2.28 -2.79
CA ILE A 22 -18.67 3.32 -1.76
C ILE A 22 -19.14 2.75 -0.42
N PHE A 23 -18.35 2.98 0.63
CA PHE A 23 -18.66 2.58 2.01
C PHE A 23 -19.01 3.82 2.82
N GLY A 24 -20.08 3.79 3.62
CA GLY A 24 -20.44 5.00 4.34
C GLY A 24 -21.66 4.92 5.24
N ILE A 25 -22.04 6.07 5.78
CA ILE A 25 -23.24 6.25 6.59
C ILE A 25 -24.12 7.32 5.96
N ILE A 26 -25.42 7.03 5.88
CA ILE A 26 -26.42 7.97 5.37
C ILE A 26 -26.65 9.07 6.40
N SER A 27 -26.62 10.33 5.97
CA SER A 27 -26.83 11.50 6.82
C SER A 27 -27.67 12.55 6.10
N SER A 28 -28.40 13.35 6.88
CA SER A 28 -29.11 14.53 6.37
C SER A 28 -28.19 15.54 5.69
N HIS A 29 -26.91 15.61 6.07
CA HIS A 29 -25.93 16.57 5.52
C HIS A 29 -25.30 16.11 4.19
N THR A 30 -25.58 14.88 3.76
CA THR A 30 -25.06 14.29 2.51
C THR A 30 -26.19 13.76 1.62
N MET A 31 -27.44 14.19 1.85
CA MET A 31 -28.62 13.65 1.17
C MET A 31 -28.56 13.83 -0.36
N GLU A 32 -28.11 14.99 -0.83
CA GLU A 32 -27.94 15.28 -2.26
C GLU A 32 -26.96 14.31 -2.94
N ILE A 33 -25.90 13.90 -2.23
CA ILE A 33 -24.96 12.89 -2.71
C ILE A 33 -25.65 11.52 -2.78
N PHE A 34 -26.52 11.20 -1.82
CA PHE A 34 -27.29 9.96 -1.85
C PHE A 34 -28.35 9.92 -2.95
N ASP A 35 -29.01 11.04 -3.23
CA ASP A 35 -29.94 11.15 -4.36
C ASP A 35 -29.21 10.92 -5.68
N ALA A 36 -28.03 11.54 -5.86
CA ALA A 36 -27.17 11.27 -7.02
C ALA A 36 -26.70 9.81 -7.08
N LEU A 37 -26.37 9.18 -5.95
CA LEU A 37 -26.00 7.76 -5.90
C LEU A 37 -27.18 6.84 -6.23
N TYR A 38 -28.40 7.22 -5.85
CA TYR A 38 -29.62 6.48 -6.19
C TYR A 38 -29.81 6.42 -7.71
N ASP A 39 -29.59 7.53 -8.41
CA ASP A 39 -29.64 7.57 -9.88
C ASP A 39 -28.54 6.75 -10.57
N HIS A 40 -27.48 6.38 -9.83
CA HIS A 40 -26.33 5.61 -10.31
C HIS A 40 -26.19 4.22 -9.66
N GLN A 41 -27.26 3.70 -9.04
CA GLN A 41 -27.23 2.44 -8.30
C GLN A 41 -26.95 1.20 -9.17
N ASP A 42 -27.10 1.31 -10.49
CA ASP A 42 -26.73 0.29 -11.48
C ASP A 42 -25.20 0.21 -11.72
N ALA A 43 -24.47 1.27 -11.38
CA ALA A 43 -23.02 1.39 -11.61
C ALA A 43 -22.20 1.46 -10.31
N ILE A 44 -22.72 2.10 -9.26
CA ILE A 44 -22.03 2.26 -7.98
C ILE A 44 -22.83 1.58 -6.87
N ARG A 45 -22.22 0.59 -6.23
CA ARG A 45 -22.78 -0.08 -5.07
C ARG A 45 -22.46 0.70 -3.80
N PHE A 46 -23.48 1.20 -3.12
CA PHE A 46 -23.33 1.77 -1.78
C PHE A 46 -23.45 0.67 -0.70
N ILE A 47 -22.50 0.66 0.23
CA ILE A 47 -22.48 -0.23 1.40
C ILE A 47 -22.62 0.61 2.66
N SER A 48 -23.81 0.56 3.26
CA SER A 48 -24.07 1.24 4.53
C SER A 48 -23.35 0.52 5.68
N THR A 49 -22.62 1.26 6.50
CA THR A 49 -21.99 0.76 7.72
C THR A 49 -22.78 1.17 8.98
N ARG A 50 -22.37 0.66 10.14
CA ARG A 50 -22.92 1.03 11.45
C ARG A 50 -22.03 1.97 12.25
N HIS A 51 -20.84 2.27 11.73
CA HIS A 51 -19.90 3.24 12.29
C HIS A 51 -18.98 3.78 11.18
N GLU A 52 -18.62 5.06 11.22
CA GLU A 52 -17.78 5.71 10.19
C GLU A 52 -16.36 5.13 10.15
N GLN A 53 -15.80 4.77 11.32
CA GLN A 53 -14.55 4.01 11.39
C GLN A 53 -14.60 2.72 10.54
N ALA A 54 -15.72 2.00 10.59
CA ALA A 54 -15.88 0.78 9.79
C ALA A 54 -15.95 1.10 8.29
N ALA A 55 -16.55 2.23 7.89
CA ALA A 55 -16.55 2.67 6.50
C ALA A 55 -15.11 2.95 6.00
N ALA A 56 -14.32 3.67 6.77
CA ALA A 56 -12.92 3.94 6.44
C ALA A 56 -12.08 2.66 6.37
N MET A 57 -12.26 1.73 7.32
CA MET A 57 -11.57 0.43 7.32
C MET A 57 -12.01 -0.49 6.16
N MET A 58 -13.29 -0.48 5.79
CA MET A 58 -13.78 -1.23 4.62
C MET A 58 -13.24 -0.65 3.32
N ALA A 59 -13.19 0.68 3.19
CA ALA A 59 -12.57 1.36 2.04
C ALA A 59 -11.09 1.00 1.93
N ASP A 60 -10.35 1.01 3.04
CA ASP A 60 -8.96 0.57 3.08
C ASP A 60 -8.81 -0.90 2.67
N GLY A 61 -9.55 -1.81 3.30
CA GLY A 61 -9.53 -3.24 2.97
C GLY A 61 -9.86 -3.53 1.50
N TYR A 62 -10.88 -2.87 0.96
CA TYR A 62 -11.22 -2.90 -0.46
C TYR A 62 -10.02 -2.47 -1.32
N ALA A 63 -9.35 -1.37 -0.95
CA ALA A 63 -8.21 -0.88 -1.70
C ALA A 63 -6.99 -1.81 -1.65
N ARG A 64 -6.77 -2.50 -0.52
CA ARG A 64 -5.67 -3.48 -0.39
C ARG A 64 -5.91 -4.74 -1.22
N VAL A 65 -7.15 -5.23 -1.28
CA VAL A 65 -7.48 -6.50 -1.95
C VAL A 65 -7.68 -6.31 -3.46
N THR A 66 -8.32 -5.22 -3.86
CA THR A 66 -8.68 -5.00 -5.28
C THR A 66 -7.63 -4.23 -6.07
N GLY A 67 -6.77 -3.46 -5.39
CA GLY A 67 -5.85 -2.50 -6.01
C GLY A 67 -6.53 -1.24 -6.58
N LYS A 68 -7.85 -1.07 -6.36
CA LYS A 68 -8.60 0.15 -6.73
C LYS A 68 -8.68 1.10 -5.54
N PRO A 69 -8.83 2.42 -5.73
CA PRO A 69 -9.09 3.33 -4.62
C PRO A 69 -10.38 2.97 -3.87
N GLY A 70 -10.31 2.97 -2.54
CA GLY A 70 -11.48 2.77 -1.68
C GLY A 70 -12.16 4.10 -1.37
N ILE A 71 -13.49 4.15 -1.39
CA ILE A 71 -14.25 5.38 -1.14
C ILE A 71 -14.99 5.30 0.20
N CYS A 72 -14.74 6.27 1.07
CA CYS A 72 -15.39 6.44 2.36
C CYS A 72 -16.28 7.69 2.31
N LEU A 73 -17.59 7.56 2.56
CA LEU A 73 -18.54 8.68 2.57
C LEU A 73 -19.17 8.82 3.96
N THR A 74 -18.89 9.94 4.63
CA THR A 74 -19.39 10.21 5.98
C THR A 74 -20.00 11.61 6.10
N SER A 75 -20.68 11.87 7.22
CA SER A 75 -21.25 13.18 7.51
C SER A 75 -20.20 14.19 7.99
N THR A 76 -20.66 15.40 8.30
CA THR A 76 -19.93 16.45 8.99
C THR A 76 -19.68 16.11 10.46
N GLY A 77 -18.79 16.87 11.05
CA GLY A 77 -18.40 16.91 12.43
C GLY A 77 -18.09 15.55 13.05
N PRO A 78 -18.97 15.01 13.92
CA PRO A 78 -18.76 13.69 14.52
C PRO A 78 -18.57 12.57 13.48
N GLY A 79 -19.24 12.65 12.33
CA GLY A 79 -19.08 11.65 11.27
C GLY A 79 -17.67 11.63 10.70
N ALA A 80 -17.17 12.81 10.32
CA ALA A 80 -15.78 12.99 9.88
C ALA A 80 -14.78 12.55 10.97
N ALA A 81 -14.99 12.98 12.23
CA ALA A 81 -14.13 12.62 13.35
C ALA A 81 -14.10 11.10 13.62
N ASN A 82 -15.23 10.42 13.55
CA ASN A 82 -15.34 8.97 13.76
C ASN A 82 -14.60 8.15 12.69
N SER A 83 -14.37 8.71 11.49
CA SER A 83 -13.62 8.05 10.41
C SER A 83 -12.10 8.08 10.61
N MET A 84 -11.60 9.02 11.41
CA MET A 84 -10.17 9.35 11.57
C MET A 84 -9.31 8.14 11.94
N GLY A 85 -9.79 7.27 12.83
CA GLY A 85 -9.05 6.07 13.23
C GLY A 85 -8.79 5.10 12.07
N GLY A 86 -9.77 4.93 11.17
CA GLY A 86 -9.61 4.10 9.99
C GLY A 86 -8.75 4.77 8.91
N LEU A 87 -8.89 6.09 8.73
CA LEU A 87 -8.05 6.86 7.83
C LEU A 87 -6.58 6.89 8.27
N GLY A 88 -6.31 6.98 9.58
CA GLY A 88 -4.95 6.91 10.12
C GLY A 88 -4.26 5.57 9.82
N GLU A 89 -4.98 4.46 9.90
CA GLU A 89 -4.47 3.14 9.51
C GLU A 89 -4.22 3.06 8.00
N ALA A 90 -5.17 3.53 7.17
CA ALA A 90 -5.00 3.61 5.73
C ALA A 90 -3.79 4.48 5.33
N TYR A 91 -3.59 5.60 6.05
CA TYR A 91 -2.41 6.44 5.92
C TYR A 91 -1.17 5.61 6.22
N ALA A 92 -1.03 5.05 7.41
CA ALA A 92 0.14 4.28 7.82
C ALA A 92 0.51 3.15 6.82
N ALA A 93 -0.50 2.48 6.25
CA ALA A 93 -0.32 1.41 5.30
C ALA A 93 -0.12 1.85 3.84
N SER A 94 -0.11 3.15 3.56
CA SER A 94 -0.01 3.71 2.21
C SER A 94 -1.11 3.19 1.29
N SER A 95 -2.36 3.32 1.74
CA SER A 95 -3.55 2.85 1.03
C SER A 95 -4.27 4.01 0.33
N PRO A 96 -4.74 3.84 -0.92
CA PRO A 96 -5.46 4.87 -1.66
C PRO A 96 -6.93 4.90 -1.22
N VAL A 97 -7.24 5.72 -0.22
CA VAL A 97 -8.61 5.93 0.26
C VAL A 97 -9.03 7.37 -0.03
N LEU A 98 -10.14 7.56 -0.74
CA LEU A 98 -10.77 8.87 -0.88
C LEU A 98 -11.88 8.97 0.16
N THR A 99 -11.73 9.87 1.13
CA THR A 99 -12.78 10.20 2.08
C THR A 99 -13.53 11.43 1.61
N ILE A 100 -14.85 11.35 1.64
CA ILE A 100 -15.77 12.40 1.25
C ILE A 100 -16.62 12.73 2.48
N THR A 101 -16.63 13.99 2.88
CA THR A 101 -17.39 14.48 4.02
C THR A 101 -18.22 15.68 3.63
N SER A 102 -19.38 15.85 4.26
CA SER A 102 -20.04 17.15 4.25
C SER A 102 -19.41 18.10 5.27
N SER A 103 -19.66 19.40 5.14
CA SER A 103 -19.43 20.39 6.19
C SER A 103 -20.71 21.18 6.49
N ALA A 104 -20.62 22.13 7.43
CA ALA A 104 -21.63 23.18 7.58
C ALA A 104 -21.79 23.96 6.25
N GLU A 105 -22.94 24.61 6.09
CA GLU A 105 -23.22 25.47 4.94
C GLU A 105 -22.12 26.51 4.74
N GLU A 106 -21.82 26.85 3.49
CA GLU A 106 -20.69 27.71 3.12
C GLU A 106 -20.69 29.05 3.87
N GLN A 107 -21.86 29.66 4.04
CA GLN A 107 -22.02 30.93 4.74
C GLN A 107 -21.76 30.84 6.26
N LEU A 108 -21.77 29.64 6.83
CA LEU A 108 -21.59 29.35 8.25
C LEU A 108 -20.26 28.64 8.55
N TYR A 109 -19.57 28.18 7.51
CA TYR A 109 -18.33 27.41 7.58
C TYR A 109 -17.28 28.11 8.46
N GLU A 110 -16.76 27.36 9.44
CA GLU A 110 -15.71 27.79 10.39
C GLU A 110 -15.97 29.09 11.16
N ARG A 111 -17.24 29.51 11.30
CA ARG A 111 -17.60 30.72 12.06
C ARG A 111 -17.74 30.50 13.56
N GLY A 112 -17.79 29.25 14.03
CA GLY A 112 -17.94 28.92 15.45
C GLY A 112 -19.31 29.31 16.00
N LEU A 113 -20.37 29.19 15.18
CA LEU A 113 -21.72 29.66 15.53
C LEU A 113 -22.56 28.59 16.26
N GLY A 114 -22.03 27.37 16.40
CA GLY A 114 -22.74 26.26 17.04
C GLY A 114 -23.80 25.66 16.14
N THR A 115 -23.56 25.65 14.82
CA THR A 115 -24.45 25.00 13.86
C THR A 115 -24.54 23.49 14.12
N MET A 116 -25.59 22.84 13.61
CA MET A 116 -25.80 21.41 13.87
C MET A 116 -24.60 20.61 13.38
N HIS A 117 -23.99 19.84 14.29
CA HIS A 117 -22.79 19.04 14.02
C HIS A 117 -21.58 19.85 13.51
N GLU A 118 -21.48 21.13 13.87
CA GLU A 118 -20.26 21.91 13.64
C GLU A 118 -19.08 21.31 14.42
N THR A 119 -17.96 21.10 13.73
CA THR A 119 -16.69 20.73 14.38
C THR A 119 -15.63 21.74 14.00
N LYS A 120 -14.89 22.18 15.02
CA LYS A 120 -13.82 23.15 14.84
C LYS A 120 -12.76 22.58 13.90
N ASN A 121 -12.47 23.31 12.83
CA ASN A 121 -11.42 23.03 11.85
C ASN A 121 -11.48 21.58 11.33
N GLN A 122 -12.64 21.16 10.82
CA GLN A 122 -12.83 19.78 10.33
C GLN A 122 -11.82 19.41 9.24
N LEU A 123 -11.55 20.29 8.29
CA LEU A 123 -10.60 20.04 7.22
C LEU A 123 -9.16 19.89 7.75
N ASP A 124 -8.75 20.74 8.71
CA ASP A 124 -7.44 20.61 9.38
C ASP A 124 -7.35 19.28 10.12
N MET A 125 -8.41 18.86 10.81
CA MET A 125 -8.46 17.56 11.48
C MET A 125 -8.21 16.44 10.48
N LEU A 126 -8.93 16.42 9.34
CA LEU A 126 -8.75 15.42 8.28
C LEU A 126 -7.33 15.46 7.69
N SER A 127 -6.72 16.64 7.57
CA SER A 127 -5.35 16.81 7.04
C SER A 127 -4.28 16.07 7.85
N THR A 128 -4.54 15.76 9.13
CA THR A 128 -3.58 15.05 9.99
C THR A 128 -3.44 13.56 9.66
N VAL A 129 -4.42 12.98 8.95
CA VAL A 129 -4.45 11.55 8.56
C VAL A 129 -4.62 11.35 7.05
N THR A 130 -4.45 12.40 6.27
CA THR A 130 -4.53 12.38 4.80
C THR A 130 -3.29 13.07 4.22
N GLN A 131 -2.96 12.76 2.97
CA GLN A 131 -1.88 13.45 2.24
C GLN A 131 -2.34 14.77 1.63
N HIS A 132 -3.64 14.87 1.35
CA HIS A 132 -4.25 16.02 0.73
C HIS A 132 -5.68 16.15 1.26
N SER A 133 -6.08 17.36 1.61
CA SER A 133 -7.44 17.70 2.03
C SER A 133 -7.88 18.93 1.25
N VAL A 134 -9.08 18.89 0.67
CA VAL A 134 -9.63 20.02 -0.08
C VAL A 134 -11.07 20.27 0.32
N HIS A 135 -11.44 21.55 0.34
CA HIS A 135 -12.78 22.04 0.58
C HIS A 135 -13.35 22.59 -0.74
N ILE A 136 -14.50 22.07 -1.16
CA ILE A 136 -15.21 22.46 -2.38
C ILE A 136 -16.23 23.55 -2.01
N SER A 137 -15.94 24.80 -2.34
CA SER A 137 -16.85 25.93 -2.07
C SER A 137 -17.78 26.23 -3.25
N ARG A 138 -17.50 25.66 -4.43
CA ARG A 138 -18.27 25.89 -5.67
C ARG A 138 -18.52 24.59 -6.44
N PRO A 139 -19.70 24.42 -7.06
CA PRO A 139 -20.05 23.19 -7.78
C PRO A 139 -19.04 22.75 -8.86
N GLU A 140 -18.47 23.70 -9.58
CA GLU A 140 -17.57 23.46 -10.71
C GLU A 140 -16.24 22.83 -10.30
N GLU A 141 -15.87 22.89 -9.02
CA GLU A 141 -14.62 22.35 -8.51
C GLU A 141 -14.68 20.83 -8.30
N ALA A 142 -15.86 20.26 -8.07
CA ALA A 142 -16.01 18.86 -7.69
C ALA A 142 -15.36 17.87 -8.69
N PRO A 143 -15.52 18.00 -10.02
CA PRO A 143 -14.87 17.09 -10.96
C PRO A 143 -13.34 17.16 -10.94
N GLU A 144 -12.78 18.36 -10.83
CA GLU A 144 -11.33 18.53 -10.83
C GLU A 144 -10.71 18.02 -9.52
N GLN A 145 -11.38 18.22 -8.37
CA GLN A 145 -10.90 17.70 -7.10
C GLN A 145 -10.92 16.16 -7.05
N VAL A 146 -11.95 15.52 -7.60
CA VAL A 146 -11.95 14.06 -7.78
C VAL A 146 -10.83 13.63 -8.71
N ARG A 147 -10.64 14.32 -9.83
CA ARG A 147 -9.60 13.99 -10.80
C ARG A 147 -8.20 14.13 -10.20
N GLU A 148 -7.94 15.18 -9.45
CA GLU A 148 -6.67 15.43 -8.75
C GLU A 148 -6.41 14.32 -7.71
N ALA A 149 -7.42 13.95 -6.92
CA ALA A 149 -7.28 12.85 -5.96
C ALA A 149 -6.84 11.53 -6.64
N PHE A 150 -7.44 11.20 -7.78
CA PHE A 150 -7.06 10.00 -8.55
C PHE A 150 -5.70 10.14 -9.25
N SER A 151 -5.27 11.35 -9.60
CA SER A 151 -3.91 11.62 -10.07
C SER A 151 -2.88 11.28 -9.01
N LEU A 152 -3.09 11.79 -7.79
CA LEU A 152 -2.18 11.60 -6.65
C LEU A 152 -2.03 10.11 -6.25
N PHE A 153 -3.05 9.29 -6.50
CA PHE A 153 -2.95 7.84 -6.31
C PHE A 153 -2.06 7.13 -7.35
N GLN A 154 -1.76 7.74 -8.51
CA GLN A 154 -1.01 7.11 -9.61
C GLN A 154 0.49 7.48 -9.64
N ASP A 155 0.85 8.73 -9.32
CA ASP A 155 2.21 9.24 -9.54
C ASP A 155 3.08 9.30 -8.28
N ARG A 156 2.50 9.05 -7.10
CA ARG A 156 3.15 9.21 -5.80
C ARG A 156 2.82 8.06 -4.86
N ARG A 157 3.45 8.07 -3.69
CA ARG A 157 3.08 7.17 -2.61
C ARG A 157 1.64 7.39 -2.19
N GLN A 158 0.82 6.39 -2.42
CA GLN A 158 -0.60 6.37 -2.07
C GLN A 158 -0.82 6.61 -0.58
N ARG A 159 -1.77 7.48 -0.26
CA ARG A 159 -2.24 7.82 1.08
C ARG A 159 -3.69 8.28 0.98
N PRO A 160 -4.45 8.33 2.08
CA PRO A 160 -5.79 8.88 2.07
C PRO A 160 -5.83 10.34 1.59
N ILE A 161 -6.91 10.71 0.91
CA ILE A 161 -7.21 12.07 0.44
C ILE A 161 -8.61 12.43 0.94
N ALA A 162 -8.79 13.65 1.44
CA ALA A 162 -10.08 14.17 1.88
C ALA A 162 -10.66 15.18 0.89
N ILE A 163 -11.93 15.01 0.58
CA ILE A 163 -12.77 16.01 -0.08
C ILE A 163 -13.90 16.37 0.88
N GLU A 164 -14.00 17.65 1.20
CA GLU A 164 -15.08 18.20 1.99
C GLU A 164 -15.97 19.08 1.11
N ILE A 165 -17.30 18.94 1.25
CA ILE A 165 -18.28 19.73 0.49
C ILE A 165 -19.42 20.24 1.40
N PRO A 166 -19.65 21.56 1.50
CA PRO A 166 -20.76 22.13 2.26
C PRO A 166 -22.12 21.57 1.85
N SER A 167 -23.01 21.42 2.83
CA SER A 167 -24.34 20.85 2.59
C SER A 167 -25.18 21.65 1.58
N ASP A 168 -25.07 22.97 1.57
CA ASP A 168 -25.76 23.83 0.60
C ASP A 168 -25.13 23.74 -0.80
N VAL A 169 -23.79 23.72 -0.87
CA VAL A 169 -23.03 23.60 -2.14
C VAL A 169 -23.37 22.30 -2.88
N GLN A 170 -23.65 21.20 -2.18
CA GLN A 170 -24.05 19.93 -2.79
C GLN A 170 -25.25 20.07 -3.74
N SER A 171 -26.22 20.94 -3.41
CA SER A 171 -27.46 21.18 -4.17
C SER A 171 -27.34 22.28 -5.23
N GLN A 172 -26.28 23.09 -5.20
CA GLN A 172 -26.09 24.19 -6.14
C GLN A 172 -25.81 23.66 -7.55
N GLU A 173 -26.44 24.28 -8.54
CA GLU A 173 -26.31 23.91 -9.95
C GLU A 173 -25.31 24.81 -10.69
N ALA A 174 -24.51 24.20 -11.57
CA ALA A 174 -23.67 24.92 -12.52
C ALA A 174 -23.56 24.17 -13.85
N GLU A 175 -23.02 24.83 -14.88
CA GLU A 175 -22.65 24.18 -16.15
C GLU A 175 -21.32 23.45 -15.97
N ILE A 176 -21.38 22.13 -15.76
CA ILE A 176 -20.22 21.32 -15.37
C ILE A 176 -19.84 20.35 -16.50
N ALA A 177 -18.53 20.14 -16.71
CA ALA A 177 -18.01 19.09 -17.58
C ALA A 177 -17.34 17.99 -16.75
N ILE A 178 -17.74 16.74 -16.99
CA ILE A 178 -17.11 15.56 -16.39
C ILE A 178 -15.97 15.10 -17.29
N SER A 179 -14.76 15.10 -16.75
CA SER A 179 -13.58 14.58 -17.42
C SER A 179 -13.50 13.05 -17.32
N GLY A 180 -12.97 12.41 -18.36
CA GLY A 180 -12.73 10.97 -18.35
C GLY A 180 -11.66 10.54 -17.35
N PRO A 181 -11.42 9.22 -17.23
CA PRO A 181 -10.46 8.67 -16.28
C PRO A 181 -9.06 9.23 -16.53
N ILE A 182 -8.35 9.52 -15.45
CA ILE A 182 -6.95 9.92 -15.56
C ILE A 182 -6.07 8.69 -15.83
N ARG A 183 -5.18 8.81 -16.82
CA ARG A 183 -4.19 7.78 -17.17
C ARG A 183 -2.82 8.43 -17.24
N GLN A 184 -2.03 8.25 -16.19
CA GLN A 184 -0.65 8.70 -16.16
C GLN A 184 0.30 7.52 -16.36
N ALA A 185 1.45 7.80 -16.97
CA ALA A 185 2.52 6.82 -17.03
C ALA A 185 3.08 6.63 -15.62
N ALA A 186 3.18 5.38 -15.17
CA ALA A 186 3.79 5.06 -13.89
C ALA A 186 5.27 5.53 -13.89
N PRO A 187 5.74 6.24 -12.83
CA PRO A 187 7.08 6.79 -12.78
C PRO A 187 8.18 5.74 -13.04
N ALA A 188 9.15 6.08 -13.88
CA ALA A 188 10.30 5.23 -14.20
C ALA A 188 11.57 5.79 -13.52
N ALA A 189 12.52 4.91 -13.21
CA ALA A 189 13.82 5.33 -12.70
C ALA A 189 14.74 5.81 -13.82
N ASP A 190 15.71 6.66 -13.46
CA ASP A 190 16.79 7.09 -14.35
C ASP A 190 17.50 5.86 -14.97
N PRO A 191 17.55 5.74 -16.31
CA PRO A 191 18.25 4.65 -16.98
C PRO A 191 19.68 4.43 -16.47
N ALA A 192 20.44 5.49 -16.20
CA ALA A 192 21.81 5.34 -15.71
C ALA A 192 21.87 4.66 -14.32
N ALA A 193 20.91 4.99 -13.44
CA ALA A 193 20.77 4.35 -12.14
C ALA A 193 20.33 2.88 -12.26
N VAL A 194 19.44 2.57 -13.22
CA VAL A 194 19.04 1.18 -13.52
C VAL A 194 20.24 0.35 -13.98
N GLU A 195 21.06 0.89 -14.88
CA GLU A 195 22.25 0.19 -15.36
C GLU A 195 23.27 -0.05 -14.22
N ALA A 196 23.53 0.96 -13.39
CA ALA A 196 24.40 0.81 -12.23
C ALA A 196 23.88 -0.22 -11.21
N ALA A 197 22.57 -0.25 -10.96
CA ALA A 197 21.95 -1.25 -10.11
C ALA A 197 22.08 -2.67 -10.69
N ALA A 198 21.87 -2.83 -12.01
CA ALA A 198 22.02 -4.11 -12.69
C ALA A 198 23.46 -4.65 -12.59
N ASP A 199 24.46 -3.78 -12.73
CA ASP A 199 25.88 -4.16 -12.58
C ASP A 199 26.20 -4.65 -11.16
N ILE A 200 25.73 -3.93 -10.14
CA ILE A 200 25.91 -4.31 -8.73
C ILE A 200 25.23 -5.66 -8.44
N LEU A 201 24.01 -5.87 -8.95
CA LEU A 201 23.26 -7.11 -8.74
C LEU A 201 23.96 -8.33 -9.38
N LEU A 202 24.57 -8.19 -10.55
CA LEU A 202 25.28 -9.29 -11.21
C LEU A 202 26.66 -9.59 -10.58
N ALA A 203 27.34 -8.54 -10.11
CA ALA A 203 28.62 -8.66 -9.43
C ALA A 203 28.48 -9.28 -8.03
N GLY A 204 27.33 -9.08 -7.37
CA GLY A 204 27.05 -9.60 -6.02
C GLY A 204 27.16 -11.12 -5.94
N ARG A 205 27.72 -11.61 -4.83
CA ARG A 205 27.83 -13.05 -4.53
C ARG A 205 26.68 -13.56 -3.67
N ARG A 206 26.13 -12.71 -2.79
CA ARG A 206 25.05 -13.00 -1.86
C ARG A 206 24.00 -11.89 -1.95
N VAL A 207 23.23 -11.93 -3.04
CA VAL A 207 22.19 -10.96 -3.36
C VAL A 207 20.88 -11.36 -2.70
N GLY A 208 20.31 -10.51 -1.86
CA GLY A 208 18.96 -10.70 -1.31
C GLY A 208 18.01 -9.57 -1.66
N VAL A 209 16.71 -9.82 -1.51
CA VAL A 209 15.67 -8.81 -1.75
C VAL A 209 14.76 -8.65 -0.53
N ILE A 210 14.49 -7.41 -0.11
CA ILE A 210 13.37 -7.11 0.79
C ILE A 210 12.25 -6.47 -0.04
N ALA A 211 11.15 -7.21 -0.18
CA ALA A 211 9.92 -6.71 -0.78
C ALA A 211 9.07 -6.00 0.28
N GLY A 212 8.61 -4.79 -0.02
CA GLY A 212 7.66 -4.01 0.77
C GLY A 212 6.30 -3.85 0.08
N THR A 213 5.44 -3.00 0.67
CA THR A 213 4.07 -2.79 0.20
C THR A 213 4.00 -2.23 -1.22
N GLY A 214 5.02 -1.48 -1.67
CA GLY A 214 5.08 -0.96 -3.03
C GLY A 214 5.00 -2.05 -4.11
N VAL A 215 5.45 -3.28 -3.82
CA VAL A 215 5.29 -4.41 -4.76
C VAL A 215 3.81 -4.72 -5.00
N HIS A 216 2.99 -4.74 -3.95
CA HIS A 216 1.55 -4.98 -4.08
C HIS A 216 0.83 -3.81 -4.74
N ARG A 217 1.17 -2.58 -4.34
CA ARG A 217 0.55 -1.35 -4.85
C ARG A 217 0.76 -1.17 -6.35
N SER A 218 1.95 -1.48 -6.83
CA SER A 218 2.27 -1.48 -8.26
C SER A 218 1.84 -2.78 -8.97
N GLY A 219 1.38 -3.80 -8.23
CA GLY A 219 1.12 -5.15 -8.74
C GLY A 219 2.35 -5.79 -9.40
N ALA A 220 3.53 -5.60 -8.81
CA ALA A 220 4.82 -5.96 -9.37
C ALA A 220 5.26 -7.40 -9.10
N GLY A 221 4.43 -8.23 -8.44
CA GLY A 221 4.82 -9.59 -8.01
C GLY A 221 5.39 -10.49 -9.11
N ARG A 222 4.84 -10.43 -10.34
CA ARG A 222 5.38 -11.19 -11.48
C ARG A 222 6.79 -10.71 -11.90
N GLU A 223 7.00 -9.41 -11.94
CA GLU A 223 8.29 -8.84 -12.35
C GLU A 223 9.35 -9.01 -11.26
N LEU A 224 8.94 -8.96 -9.99
CA LEU A 224 9.77 -9.32 -8.85
C LEU A 224 10.19 -10.79 -8.96
N THR A 225 9.24 -11.70 -9.18
CA THR A 225 9.51 -13.15 -9.32
C THR A 225 10.52 -13.41 -10.45
N ARG A 226 10.31 -12.79 -11.61
CA ARG A 226 11.23 -12.89 -12.75
C ARG A 226 12.64 -12.40 -12.42
N LEU A 227 12.75 -11.28 -11.71
CA LEU A 227 14.04 -10.72 -11.31
C LEU A 227 14.79 -11.68 -10.38
N VAL A 228 14.09 -12.20 -9.37
CA VAL A 228 14.72 -13.02 -8.33
C VAL A 228 15.08 -14.41 -8.84
N GLU A 229 14.28 -14.99 -9.73
CA GLU A 229 14.62 -16.24 -10.43
C GLU A 229 15.88 -16.09 -11.27
N ARG A 230 16.03 -14.96 -11.97
CA ARG A 230 17.23 -14.65 -12.78
C ARG A 230 18.48 -14.53 -11.93
N LEU A 231 18.38 -13.89 -10.77
CA LEU A 231 19.50 -13.69 -9.85
C LEU A 231 19.74 -14.88 -8.90
N GLY A 232 18.77 -15.79 -8.77
CA GLY A 232 18.75 -16.78 -7.70
C GLY A 232 18.64 -16.14 -6.30
N ALA A 233 18.14 -14.91 -6.23
CA ALA A 233 18.14 -14.08 -5.03
C ALA A 233 16.95 -14.43 -4.12
N PRO A 234 17.17 -14.80 -2.85
CA PRO A 234 16.08 -15.01 -1.90
C PRO A 234 15.34 -13.71 -1.58
N VAL A 235 14.04 -13.84 -1.29
CA VAL A 235 13.13 -12.75 -0.98
C VAL A 235 12.66 -12.85 0.45
N PHE A 236 12.86 -11.76 1.19
CA PHE A 236 12.18 -11.47 2.43
C PHE A 236 11.03 -10.50 2.18
N THR A 237 9.97 -10.60 2.97
CA THR A 237 8.85 -9.65 2.92
C THR A 237 8.77 -8.83 4.20
N THR A 238 8.27 -7.59 4.10
CA THR A 238 7.65 -6.93 5.24
C THR A 238 6.31 -7.58 5.59
N ALA A 239 5.79 -7.34 6.80
CA ALA A 239 4.49 -7.90 7.22
C ALA A 239 3.37 -7.59 6.21
N ASN A 240 3.30 -6.33 5.77
CA ASN A 240 2.25 -5.86 4.87
C ASN A 240 2.49 -6.24 3.40
N SER A 241 3.57 -6.97 3.11
CA SER A 241 3.93 -7.41 1.77
C SER A 241 4.14 -8.92 1.66
N LYS A 242 3.64 -9.69 2.64
CA LYS A 242 3.49 -11.14 2.46
C LYS A 242 2.70 -11.41 1.18
N GLY A 243 3.06 -12.49 0.48
CA GLY A 243 2.49 -12.80 -0.84
C GLY A 243 3.02 -11.95 -2.00
N ALA A 244 3.99 -11.04 -1.79
CA ALA A 244 4.66 -10.32 -2.90
C ALA A 244 5.34 -11.28 -3.89
N ILE A 245 5.80 -12.42 -3.37
CA ILE A 245 6.05 -13.67 -4.07
C ILE A 245 5.29 -14.76 -3.29
N ALA A 246 4.86 -15.82 -3.96
CA ALA A 246 4.20 -16.94 -3.28
C ALA A 246 5.12 -17.54 -2.21
N GLU A 247 4.63 -17.78 -0.99
CA GLU A 247 5.48 -18.25 0.11
C GLU A 247 5.88 -19.73 -0.02
N ASP A 248 5.25 -20.46 -0.94
CA ASP A 248 5.71 -21.78 -1.38
C ASP A 248 6.88 -21.73 -2.38
N HIS A 249 7.17 -20.57 -2.99
CA HIS A 249 8.26 -20.39 -3.94
C HIS A 249 9.64 -20.73 -3.31
N PRO A 250 10.55 -21.45 -4.03
CA PRO A 250 11.87 -21.84 -3.53
C PRO A 250 12.72 -20.70 -2.95
N LEU A 251 12.59 -19.50 -3.52
CA LEU A 251 13.32 -18.31 -3.10
C LEU A 251 12.60 -17.48 -2.01
N SER A 252 11.40 -17.87 -1.56
CA SER A 252 10.74 -17.15 -0.47
C SER A 252 11.28 -17.58 0.89
N LEU A 253 11.81 -16.62 1.65
CA LEU A 253 12.20 -16.80 3.06
C LEU A 253 11.11 -16.28 4.03
N GLY A 254 9.99 -15.80 3.48
CA GLY A 254 8.85 -15.28 4.24
C GLY A 254 9.13 -13.91 4.88
N MET A 255 8.31 -13.55 5.86
CA MET A 255 8.44 -12.26 6.53
C MET A 255 9.75 -12.18 7.31
N TYR A 256 10.57 -11.17 7.02
CA TYR A 256 11.70 -10.82 7.87
C TYR A 256 11.17 -10.33 9.21
N GLY A 257 11.65 -10.91 10.32
CA GLY A 257 11.33 -10.28 11.60
C GLY A 257 12.43 -10.17 12.63
N GLY A 258 13.67 -10.55 12.28
CA GLY A 258 14.89 -10.13 12.95
C GLY A 258 14.86 -10.24 14.48
N GLU A 259 15.58 -9.33 15.14
CA GLU A 259 15.83 -9.38 16.59
C GLU A 259 14.59 -9.10 17.46
N TYR A 260 13.57 -8.44 16.90
CA TYR A 260 12.34 -8.10 17.64
C TYR A 260 11.42 -9.31 17.84
N ASN A 261 11.67 -10.44 17.15
CA ASN A 261 10.84 -11.62 17.32
C ASN A 261 11.36 -12.47 18.46
N PHE A 262 10.60 -12.41 19.55
CA PHE A 262 10.73 -13.14 20.79
C PHE A 262 10.59 -14.66 20.59
N PRO A 263 11.67 -15.44 20.72
CA PRO A 263 11.59 -16.65 21.51
C PRO A 263 12.04 -16.33 22.94
N PRO A 264 11.32 -16.80 23.96
CA PRO A 264 11.96 -17.06 25.23
C PRO A 264 13.14 -18.01 24.97
N GLY A 265 14.37 -17.60 25.31
CA GLY A 265 15.55 -18.47 25.26
C GLY A 265 16.68 -18.11 24.28
N GLY A 266 16.71 -16.90 23.69
CA GLY A 266 17.93 -16.36 23.06
C GLY A 266 18.36 -17.01 21.74
N LEU A 267 17.42 -17.62 21.01
CA LEU A 267 17.71 -18.27 19.73
C LEU A 267 17.56 -17.27 18.57
N GLU A 268 18.61 -17.14 17.79
CA GLU A 268 18.67 -16.27 16.62
C GLU A 268 17.74 -16.79 15.50
N ASP A 269 16.95 -15.89 14.90
CA ASP A 269 16.12 -16.20 13.73
C ASP A 269 17.06 -16.45 12.53
N PRO A 270 17.01 -17.62 11.85
CA PRO A 270 17.90 -17.91 10.72
C PRO A 270 17.82 -16.86 9.60
N ARG A 271 16.70 -16.15 9.47
CA ARG A 271 16.56 -15.03 8.51
C ARG A 271 17.48 -13.87 8.86
N GLN A 272 17.70 -13.60 10.15
CA GLN A 272 18.58 -12.53 10.61
C GLN A 272 20.01 -12.83 10.18
N THR A 273 20.54 -13.98 10.61
CA THR A 273 21.91 -14.40 10.30
C THR A 273 22.16 -14.42 8.80
N PHE A 274 21.19 -14.92 8.03
CA PHE A 274 21.30 -14.96 6.58
C PHE A 274 21.25 -13.56 5.94
N ALA A 275 20.34 -12.68 6.39
CA ALA A 275 20.29 -11.29 5.92
C ALA A 275 21.59 -10.52 6.21
N ASP A 276 22.20 -10.76 7.38
CA ASP A 276 23.48 -10.17 7.77
C ASP A 276 24.67 -10.67 6.94
N SER A 277 24.51 -11.81 6.26
CA SER A 277 25.54 -12.37 5.37
C SER A 277 25.50 -11.81 3.95
N LEU A 278 24.49 -11.02 3.59
CA LEU A 278 24.31 -10.50 2.24
C LEU A 278 25.36 -9.42 1.92
N ASP A 279 25.90 -9.46 0.69
CA ASP A 279 26.78 -8.41 0.18
C ASP A 279 26.01 -7.34 -0.60
N VAL A 280 24.88 -7.71 -1.21
CA VAL A 280 23.96 -6.84 -1.93
C VAL A 280 22.53 -7.05 -1.43
N LEU A 281 21.86 -5.97 -1.06
CA LEU A 281 20.44 -5.98 -0.73
C LEU A 281 19.68 -5.04 -1.66
N LEU A 282 18.69 -5.58 -2.38
CA LEU A 282 17.72 -4.80 -3.11
C LEU A 282 16.47 -4.62 -2.26
N VAL A 283 16.15 -3.37 -1.91
CA VAL A 283 14.91 -3.01 -1.21
C VAL A 283 13.91 -2.52 -2.24
N VAL A 284 12.73 -3.14 -2.30
CA VAL A 284 11.70 -2.83 -3.30
C VAL A 284 10.41 -2.37 -2.62
N GLY A 285 10.09 -1.07 -2.75
CA GLY A 285 8.83 -0.50 -2.29
C GLY A 285 8.64 -0.58 -0.77
N SER A 286 9.72 -0.38 -0.01
CA SER A 286 9.73 -0.43 1.44
C SER A 286 10.40 0.81 2.00
N SER A 287 9.78 1.44 2.99
CA SER A 287 10.36 2.60 3.66
C SER A 287 11.46 2.26 4.67
N LEU A 288 11.80 0.96 4.83
CA LEU A 288 12.64 0.44 5.91
C LEU A 288 12.31 1.11 7.24
N SER A 289 11.06 1.00 7.70
CA SER A 289 10.59 1.71 8.90
C SER A 289 11.51 1.48 10.11
N TYR A 290 11.46 2.36 11.12
CA TYR A 290 12.25 2.18 12.36
C TYR A 290 12.15 0.76 12.92
N PHE A 291 10.93 0.20 12.87
CA PHE A 291 10.69 -1.18 13.29
C PHE A 291 11.54 -2.19 12.51
N ARG A 292 11.66 -2.05 11.18
CA ARG A 292 12.47 -2.94 10.33
C ARG A 292 13.97 -2.68 10.51
N ALA A 293 14.39 -1.42 10.40
CA ALA A 293 15.79 -1.05 10.42
C ALA A 293 16.42 -1.23 11.81
N LYS A 294 15.75 -0.74 12.86
CA LYS A 294 16.32 -0.66 14.21
C LYS A 294 15.75 -1.70 15.15
N SER A 295 14.42 -1.81 15.28
CA SER A 295 13.85 -2.77 16.23
C SER A 295 14.12 -4.21 15.86
N GLN A 296 14.07 -4.54 14.56
CA GLN A 296 14.38 -5.88 14.05
C GLN A 296 15.87 -6.07 13.72
N GLY A 297 16.71 -5.05 13.88
CA GLY A 297 18.16 -5.21 13.77
C GLY A 297 18.66 -5.52 12.35
N LEU A 298 17.98 -5.09 11.30
CA LEU A 298 18.50 -5.24 9.94
C LEU A 298 19.87 -4.54 9.83
N ARG A 299 20.94 -5.28 9.56
CA ARG A 299 22.26 -4.69 9.38
C ARG A 299 22.39 -4.05 8.02
N GLN A 300 23.20 -3.01 7.93
CA GLN A 300 23.50 -2.37 6.65
C GLN A 300 24.38 -3.32 5.82
N PRO A 301 23.95 -3.71 4.61
CA PRO A 301 24.78 -4.48 3.71
C PRO A 301 25.84 -3.60 3.06
N PRO A 302 26.96 -4.16 2.55
CA PRO A 302 27.98 -3.42 1.81
C PRO A 302 27.41 -2.64 0.61
N GLN A 303 26.44 -3.21 -0.09
CA GLN A 303 25.74 -2.58 -1.20
C GLN A 303 24.22 -2.59 -0.94
N LEU A 304 23.62 -1.40 -0.91
CA LEU A 304 22.18 -1.23 -0.73
C LEU A 304 21.60 -0.52 -1.95
N ILE A 305 20.70 -1.20 -2.68
CA ILE A 305 19.93 -0.60 -3.76
C ILE A 305 18.52 -0.36 -3.22
N HIS A 306 18.06 0.90 -3.23
CA HIS A 306 16.75 1.25 -2.68
C HIS A 306 15.84 1.74 -3.80
N LEU A 307 14.85 0.90 -4.13
CA LEU A 307 13.77 1.19 -5.05
C LEU A 307 12.53 1.59 -4.25
N ASP A 308 12.02 2.80 -4.47
CA ASP A 308 10.76 3.28 -3.92
C ASP A 308 10.21 4.43 -4.78
N ILE A 309 8.89 4.61 -4.80
CA ILE A 309 8.26 5.73 -5.51
C ILE A 309 8.46 7.04 -4.73
N ASP A 310 8.69 6.95 -3.42
CA ASP A 310 8.92 8.07 -2.52
C ASP A 310 10.40 8.14 -2.13
N THR A 311 10.99 9.32 -2.25
CA THR A 311 12.39 9.56 -1.89
C THR A 311 12.61 9.77 -0.40
N ALA A 312 11.57 10.14 0.37
CA ALA A 312 11.65 10.45 1.79
C ALA A 312 12.24 9.33 2.69
N PRO A 313 11.99 8.03 2.45
CA PRO A 313 12.58 6.96 3.25
C PRO A 313 14.02 6.61 2.89
N MET A 314 14.50 6.98 1.70
CA MET A 314 15.84 6.64 1.23
C MET A 314 16.89 7.40 2.07
N ASP A 315 18.03 6.76 2.33
CA ASP A 315 19.14 7.32 3.14
C ASP A 315 18.80 7.66 4.59
N LYS A 316 17.58 7.34 5.06
CA LYS A 316 17.12 7.69 6.41
C LYS A 316 17.78 6.87 7.51
N TRP A 317 18.08 5.61 7.23
CA TRP A 317 18.67 4.68 8.21
C TRP A 317 20.00 4.08 7.77
N TYR A 318 20.18 3.92 6.47
CA TYR A 318 21.34 3.30 5.82
C TYR A 318 21.69 4.10 4.58
N ALA A 319 22.98 4.25 4.28
CA ALA A 319 23.42 4.87 3.05
C ALA A 319 23.08 3.97 1.85
N THR A 320 22.41 4.52 0.85
CA THR A 320 22.03 3.81 -0.38
C THR A 320 23.14 3.93 -1.41
N THR A 321 23.62 2.82 -1.97
CA THR A 321 24.55 2.86 -3.10
C THR A 321 23.87 3.39 -4.36
N VAL A 322 22.68 2.88 -4.67
CA VAL A 322 21.89 3.30 -5.84
C VAL A 322 20.44 3.51 -5.46
N ARG A 323 19.93 4.71 -5.74
CA ARG A 323 18.52 5.09 -5.55
C ARG A 323 17.77 4.89 -6.86
N LEU A 324 16.73 4.08 -6.83
CA LEU A 324 15.83 3.85 -7.96
C LEU A 324 14.47 4.45 -7.64
N VAL A 325 14.28 5.70 -8.05
CA VAL A 325 13.04 6.44 -7.78
C VAL A 325 12.00 6.11 -8.86
N GLY A 326 10.93 5.43 -8.49
CA GLY A 326 9.86 5.11 -9.43
C GLY A 326 8.87 4.05 -8.94
N ASP A 327 7.86 3.78 -9.76
CA ASP A 327 6.90 2.70 -9.52
C ASP A 327 7.60 1.34 -9.54
N ALA A 328 7.26 0.47 -8.60
CA ALA A 328 7.97 -0.79 -8.43
C ALA A 328 7.84 -1.72 -9.63
N ARG A 329 6.68 -1.78 -10.28
CA ARG A 329 6.49 -2.62 -11.47
C ARG A 329 7.29 -2.06 -12.64
N THR A 330 7.25 -0.74 -12.86
CA THR A 330 7.99 -0.09 -13.94
C THR A 330 9.49 -0.29 -13.78
N VAL A 331 10.03 -0.03 -12.60
CA VAL A 331 11.48 -0.14 -12.36
C VAL A 331 11.96 -1.59 -12.36
N LEU A 332 11.17 -2.54 -11.83
CA LEU A 332 11.51 -3.97 -11.93
C LEU A 332 11.53 -4.46 -13.40
N LYS A 333 10.69 -3.90 -14.28
CA LYS A 333 10.79 -4.17 -15.73
C LYS A 333 12.07 -3.60 -16.33
N GLN A 334 12.45 -2.37 -15.94
CA GLN A 334 13.71 -1.76 -16.38
C GLN A 334 14.91 -2.63 -15.97
N LEU A 335 14.96 -3.07 -14.70
CA LEU A 335 16.00 -3.95 -14.19
C LEU A 335 16.03 -5.31 -14.92
N ASN A 336 14.88 -5.95 -15.09
CA ASN A 336 14.80 -7.21 -15.85
C ASN A 336 15.29 -7.06 -17.29
N GLY A 337 15.02 -5.92 -17.93
CA GLY A 337 15.53 -5.59 -19.27
C GLY A 337 17.04 -5.40 -19.29
N ALA A 338 17.56 -4.60 -18.36
CA ALA A 338 19.00 -4.34 -18.23
C ALA A 338 19.81 -5.63 -17.98
N LEU A 339 19.29 -6.55 -17.16
CA LEU A 339 19.91 -7.84 -16.90
C LEU A 339 19.85 -8.78 -18.11
N ALA A 340 18.72 -8.83 -18.83
CA ALA A 340 18.57 -9.67 -20.01
C ALA A 340 19.53 -9.26 -21.15
N ASN A 341 19.78 -7.95 -21.30
CA ASN A 341 20.72 -7.45 -22.30
C ASN A 341 22.15 -7.91 -22.00
N ARG A 342 22.55 -7.97 -20.72
CA ARG A 342 23.90 -8.40 -20.31
C ARG A 342 24.13 -9.90 -20.55
N GLU A 343 23.16 -10.74 -20.21
CA GLU A 343 23.23 -12.18 -20.48
C GLU A 343 23.34 -12.49 -21.99
N SER A 344 22.71 -11.67 -22.83
CA SER A 344 22.82 -11.81 -24.28
C SER A 344 24.21 -11.42 -24.81
N SER A 345 24.92 -10.54 -24.11
CA SER A 345 26.27 -10.10 -24.46
C SER A 345 27.39 -10.97 -23.87
N ASP A 346 27.14 -11.67 -22.76
CA ASP A 346 28.11 -12.54 -22.09
C ASP A 346 27.41 -13.78 -21.49
N THR A 347 27.63 -14.94 -22.09
CA THR A 347 27.03 -16.21 -21.65
C THR A 347 27.55 -16.72 -20.31
N THR A 348 28.62 -16.11 -19.76
CA THR A 348 29.14 -16.41 -18.42
C THR A 348 28.50 -15.57 -17.33
N ALA A 349 27.70 -14.55 -17.69
CA ALA A 349 26.96 -13.67 -16.77
C ALA A 349 25.70 -14.34 -16.19
N SER A 350 25.79 -15.60 -15.77
CA SER A 350 24.75 -16.23 -14.94
C SER A 350 24.72 -15.55 -13.57
N GLY A 351 23.58 -14.93 -13.23
CA GLY A 351 23.37 -14.29 -11.92
C GLY A 351 23.42 -15.28 -10.75
N VAL A 352 23.03 -16.53 -10.97
CA VAL A 352 23.03 -17.57 -9.94
C VAL A 352 24.44 -18.07 -9.69
N LYS A 353 24.99 -17.79 -8.50
CA LYS A 353 26.31 -18.29 -8.09
C LYS A 353 26.23 -19.75 -7.63
N GLU A 354 27.27 -20.53 -7.95
CA GLU A 354 27.37 -21.93 -7.55
C GLU A 354 27.29 -22.07 -6.03
N GLY A 355 26.50 -23.03 -5.54
CA GLY A 355 26.25 -23.26 -4.11
C GLY A 355 25.21 -22.35 -3.45
N TYR A 356 24.94 -21.14 -3.98
CA TYR A 356 24.02 -20.19 -3.33
C TYR A 356 22.58 -20.71 -3.25
N ALA A 357 22.11 -21.37 -4.32
CA ALA A 357 20.79 -22.01 -4.31
C ALA A 357 20.68 -23.15 -3.27
N ALA A 358 21.78 -23.83 -2.93
CA ALA A 358 21.78 -24.84 -1.88
C ALA A 358 21.72 -24.21 -0.49
N GLU A 359 22.50 -23.15 -0.27
CA GLU A 359 22.47 -22.35 0.96
C GLU A 359 21.06 -21.79 1.24
N VAL A 360 20.39 -21.22 0.23
CA VAL A 360 19.01 -20.71 0.38
C VAL A 360 18.03 -21.82 0.78
N ARG A 361 18.17 -23.04 0.22
CA ARG A 361 17.33 -24.17 0.60
C ARG A 361 17.58 -24.58 2.06
N GLU A 362 18.83 -24.63 2.49
CA GLU A 362 19.19 -24.95 3.87
C GLU A 362 18.59 -23.94 4.85
N VAL A 363 18.74 -22.64 4.58
CA VAL A 363 18.15 -21.56 5.38
C VAL A 363 16.63 -21.72 5.46
N ARG A 364 15.97 -22.09 4.35
CA ARG A 364 14.52 -22.30 4.34
C ARG A 364 14.08 -23.46 5.24
N GLU A 365 14.82 -24.56 5.27
CA GLU A 365 14.54 -25.66 6.20
C GLU A 365 14.82 -25.24 7.65
N SER A 366 15.91 -24.52 7.92
CA SER A 366 16.20 -23.98 9.25
C SER A 366 15.10 -23.04 9.75
N ILE A 367 14.51 -22.22 8.87
CA ILE A 367 13.36 -21.38 9.20
C ILE A 367 12.15 -22.22 9.61
N ARG A 368 11.85 -23.30 8.88
CA ARG A 368 10.73 -24.19 9.23
C ARG A 368 10.94 -24.88 10.57
N GLU A 369 12.15 -25.38 10.83
CA GLU A 369 12.51 -25.97 12.11
C GLU A 369 12.43 -24.95 13.24
N TYR A 370 12.95 -23.73 13.02
CA TYR A 370 12.85 -22.62 13.95
C TYR A 370 11.39 -22.35 14.32
N LYS A 371 10.49 -22.17 13.33
CA LYS A 371 9.05 -21.94 13.56
C LYS A 371 8.42 -23.06 14.41
N ARG A 372 8.68 -24.32 14.08
CA ARG A 372 8.14 -25.47 14.83
C ARG A 372 8.64 -25.54 16.27
N ARG A 373 9.86 -25.08 16.53
CA ARG A 373 10.49 -25.13 17.85
C ARG A 373 10.11 -23.94 18.73
N THR A 374 10.01 -22.75 18.17
CA THR A 374 9.77 -21.50 18.92
C THR A 374 8.30 -21.08 18.95
N LEU A 375 7.53 -21.43 17.92
CA LEU A 375 6.11 -21.08 17.74
C LEU A 375 5.26 -22.33 17.41
N PRO A 376 5.34 -23.42 18.21
CA PRO A 376 4.71 -24.69 17.86
C PRO A 376 3.18 -24.62 17.77
N ASN A 377 2.54 -23.83 18.63
CA ASN A 377 1.08 -23.72 18.66
C ASN A 377 0.58 -22.86 17.51
N GLU A 378 1.20 -21.70 17.31
CA GLU A 378 0.90 -20.79 16.20
C GLU A 378 1.10 -21.49 14.85
N THR A 379 2.21 -22.23 14.68
CA THR A 379 2.48 -23.01 13.47
C THR A 379 1.37 -24.04 13.22
N LYS A 380 1.01 -24.85 14.22
CA LYS A 380 -0.07 -25.86 14.07
C LYS A 380 -1.42 -25.23 13.71
N ILE A 381 -1.77 -24.11 14.36
CA ILE A 381 -3.04 -23.41 14.08
C ILE A 381 -3.05 -22.85 12.67
N MET A 382 -1.97 -22.17 12.24
CA MET A 382 -1.90 -21.59 10.90
C MET A 382 -1.84 -22.65 9.80
N GLU A 383 -1.13 -23.76 10.01
CA GLU A 383 -1.15 -24.92 9.11
C GLU A 383 -2.55 -25.54 8.99
N ALA A 384 -3.30 -25.62 10.09
CA ALA A 384 -4.67 -26.12 10.08
C ALA A 384 -5.60 -25.20 9.28
N ILE A 385 -5.52 -23.88 9.53
CA ILE A 385 -6.26 -22.85 8.78
C ILE A 385 -5.92 -22.95 7.29
N ARG A 386 -4.63 -23.03 6.95
CA ARG A 386 -4.16 -23.08 5.55
C ARG A 386 -4.68 -24.32 4.82
N ARG A 387 -4.79 -25.46 5.52
CA ARG A 387 -5.24 -26.74 4.95
C ARG A 387 -6.72 -26.76 4.56
N VAL A 388 -7.54 -25.95 5.22
CA VAL A 388 -9.01 -25.89 4.98
C VAL A 388 -9.44 -24.66 4.15
N THR A 389 -8.50 -23.82 3.73
CA THR A 389 -8.75 -22.61 2.95
C THR A 389 -8.21 -22.76 1.52
N ALA A 390 -8.91 -22.19 0.54
CA ALA A 390 -8.48 -22.23 -0.88
C ALA A 390 -7.21 -21.41 -1.12
N ARG A 391 -6.38 -21.76 -2.12
CA ARG A 391 -5.08 -21.11 -2.38
C ARG A 391 -5.20 -19.58 -2.50
N ASP A 392 -6.27 -19.10 -3.11
CA ASP A 392 -6.61 -17.70 -3.34
C ASP A 392 -7.41 -17.04 -2.19
N ALA A 393 -7.50 -17.69 -1.02
CA ALA A 393 -8.15 -17.12 0.14
C ALA A 393 -7.48 -15.81 0.59
N VAL A 394 -8.30 -14.80 0.86
CA VAL A 394 -7.87 -13.53 1.45
C VAL A 394 -7.88 -13.65 2.96
N PHE A 395 -6.73 -13.38 3.60
CA PHE A 395 -6.62 -13.33 5.05
C PHE A 395 -6.61 -11.90 5.55
N VAL A 396 -7.43 -11.62 6.56
CA VAL A 396 -7.48 -10.33 7.26
C VAL A 396 -7.13 -10.59 8.72
N GLY A 397 -6.06 -9.96 9.19
CA GLY A 397 -5.58 -10.09 10.56
C GLY A 397 -5.76 -8.79 11.34
N ASP A 398 -6.34 -8.88 12.53
CA ASP A 398 -6.39 -7.77 13.50
C ASP A 398 -5.02 -7.55 14.16
N VAL A 399 -4.85 -6.47 14.91
CA VAL A 399 -3.66 -6.23 15.71
C VAL A 399 -3.67 -7.16 16.92
N GLY A 400 -2.59 -7.93 17.10
CA GLY A 400 -2.43 -8.78 18.27
C GLY A 400 -1.40 -9.88 18.06
N VAL A 401 -1.12 -10.63 19.13
CA VAL A 401 -0.14 -11.74 19.10
C VAL A 401 -0.52 -12.80 18.08
N CYS A 402 -1.82 -13.09 17.94
CA CYS A 402 -2.34 -14.05 16.95
C CYS A 402 -1.97 -13.68 15.51
N ASN A 403 -2.02 -12.39 15.16
CA ASN A 403 -1.61 -11.93 13.83
C ASN A 403 -0.08 -11.81 13.74
N HIS A 404 0.56 -11.21 14.74
CA HIS A 404 2.00 -10.97 14.69
C HIS A 404 2.84 -12.25 14.69
N ARG A 405 2.57 -13.20 15.59
CA ARG A 405 3.27 -14.49 15.66
C ARG A 405 2.65 -15.55 14.77
N GLY A 406 1.31 -15.56 14.70
CA GLY A 406 0.58 -16.52 13.88
C GLY A 406 0.62 -16.14 12.40
N ALA A 407 -0.28 -15.28 11.96
CA ALA A 407 -0.46 -15.03 10.52
C ALA A 407 0.80 -14.47 9.83
N ASN A 408 1.48 -13.47 10.41
CA ASN A 408 2.64 -12.86 9.76
C ASN A 408 3.85 -13.82 9.66
N TYR A 409 4.08 -14.64 10.69
CA TYR A 409 5.26 -15.48 10.79
C TYR A 409 5.06 -16.94 10.34
N CYS A 410 3.89 -17.50 10.66
CA CYS A 410 3.60 -18.92 10.54
C CYS A 410 2.60 -19.27 9.44
N LEU A 411 1.76 -18.33 8.98
CA LEU A 411 0.87 -18.57 7.86
C LEU A 411 1.61 -18.32 6.55
N ASP A 412 1.76 -19.39 5.78
CA ASP A 412 2.30 -19.34 4.42
C ASP A 412 1.15 -18.96 3.47
N ILE A 413 1.33 -17.91 2.66
CA ILE A 413 0.33 -17.38 1.71
C ILE A 413 0.78 -17.34 0.25
#